data_AF-A0A923V8L2-F1
#
_entry.id   AF-A0A923V8L2-F1
#
_cell.length_a   1.000
_cell.length_b   1.000
_cell.length_c   1.000
_cell.angle_alpha   90.00
_cell.angle_beta   90.00
_cell.angle_gamma   90.00
#
_symmetry.space_group_name_H-M   'P 1'
#
loop_
_entity.id
_entity.type
_entity.pdbx_description
1 polymer ?
#
loop_
_entity_poly.entity_id
_entity_poly.type
_entity_poly.pdbx_seq_one_letter_code
_entity_poly.pdbx_strand_id
1 'polypeptide(L)'
;MNSLIGVWLFVATIYQGNEAPRPNPDLKLRFIFQSASTNEVFYYREGERGFCRRWADYRIENNFIIQEVIEVDPNNASNCGADLDMRVGIISKTPFELKDGKFLLDLPLGEEGIRYIFDREL
;
A
#
# COMPACT_ATOMS: atom_id res chain seq x y z
N MET A 1 17.95 -5.59 -10.46
CA MET A 1 16.53 -5.97 -10.65
C MET A 1 15.77 -5.51 -9.43
N ASN A 2 14.63 -4.83 -9.61
CA ASN A 2 13.82 -4.36 -8.49
C ASN A 2 13.00 -5.52 -7.91
N SER A 3 13.33 -5.96 -6.70
CA SER A 3 12.71 -7.09 -6.02
C SER A 3 11.24 -6.86 -5.63
N LEU A 4 10.75 -5.61 -5.73
CA LEU A 4 9.34 -5.28 -5.50
C LEU A 4 8.42 -5.64 -6.67
N ILE A 5 8.93 -5.83 -7.89
CA ILE A 5 8.08 -6.07 -9.07
C ILE A 5 7.16 -7.28 -8.82
N GLY A 6 5.86 -7.09 -8.97
CA GLY A 6 4.84 -8.11 -8.69
C GLY A 6 3.65 -7.57 -7.91
N VAL A 7 2.77 -8.49 -7.50
CA VAL A 7 1.58 -8.18 -6.69
C VAL A 7 1.84 -8.59 -5.24
N TRP A 8 1.52 -7.69 -4.32
CA TRP A 8 1.67 -7.87 -2.88
C TRP A 8 0.32 -7.71 -2.21
N LEU A 9 -0.11 -8.75 -1.49
CA LEU A 9 -1.40 -8.81 -0.80
C LEU A 9 -1.20 -8.49 0.68
N PHE A 10 -1.96 -7.53 1.20
CA PHE A 10 -1.95 -7.22 2.63
C PHE A 10 -2.48 -8.42 3.43
N VAL A 11 -1.72 -8.90 4.42
CA VAL A 11 -2.05 -10.11 5.18
C VAL A 11 -2.06 -9.93 6.70
N ALA A 12 -1.30 -8.98 7.23
CA ALA A 12 -1.16 -8.78 8.67
C ALA A 12 -0.58 -7.39 8.98
N THR A 13 -0.58 -7.04 10.25
CA THR A 13 0.04 -5.82 10.77
C THR A 13 0.96 -6.15 11.92
N ILE A 14 2.02 -5.37 12.10
CA ILE A 14 2.78 -5.32 13.35
C ILE A 14 2.47 -3.98 14.01
N TYR A 15 1.94 -4.05 15.22
CA TYR A 15 1.63 -2.89 16.05
C TYR A 15 2.27 -3.06 17.42
N GLN A 16 3.06 -2.07 17.84
CA GLN A 16 3.83 -2.11 19.09
C GLN A 16 4.69 -3.39 19.25
N GLY A 17 5.28 -3.86 18.13
CA GLY A 17 6.12 -5.06 18.09
C GLY A 17 5.36 -6.39 18.05
N ASN A 18 4.03 -6.37 18.14
CA ASN A 18 3.19 -7.57 18.08
C ASN A 18 2.58 -7.74 16.69
N GLU A 19 2.78 -8.91 16.10
CA GLU A 19 2.09 -9.28 14.86
C GLU A 19 0.63 -9.65 15.16
N ALA A 20 -0.28 -9.12 14.37
CA ALA A 20 -1.71 -9.36 14.44
C ALA A 20 -2.28 -9.58 13.03
N PRO A 21 -3.35 -10.39 12.90
CA PRO A 21 -4.06 -10.51 11.63
C PRO A 21 -4.62 -9.15 11.19
N ARG A 22 -5.06 -9.07 9.93
CA ARG A 22 -5.68 -7.84 9.37
C ARG A 22 -6.74 -7.29 10.34
N PRO A 23 -6.62 -6.01 10.77
CA PRO A 23 -7.61 -5.40 11.65
C PRO A 23 -9.04 -5.45 11.08
N ASN A 24 -9.14 -5.39 9.75
CA ASN A 24 -10.35 -5.64 9.01
C ASN A 24 -10.16 -6.86 8.08
N PRO A 25 -10.79 -8.02 8.35
CA PRO A 25 -10.64 -9.23 7.54
C PRO A 25 -11.29 -9.11 6.14
N ASP A 26 -12.25 -8.20 5.99
CA ASP A 26 -12.97 -7.94 4.74
C ASP A 26 -12.16 -7.04 3.81
N LEU A 27 -11.20 -6.27 4.34
CA LEU A 27 -10.29 -5.43 3.55
C LEU A 27 -9.35 -6.29 2.70
N LYS A 28 -9.49 -6.18 1.38
CA LYS A 28 -8.56 -6.71 0.39
C LYS A 28 -7.76 -5.55 -0.17
N LEU A 29 -6.49 -5.45 0.23
CA LEU A 29 -5.57 -4.42 -0.24
C LEU A 29 -4.44 -5.07 -1.03
N ARG A 30 -4.18 -4.52 -2.21
CA ARG A 30 -3.12 -4.94 -3.12
C ARG A 30 -2.18 -3.77 -3.41
N PHE A 31 -0.89 -4.05 -3.36
CA PHE A 31 0.17 -3.18 -3.83
C PHE A 31 0.83 -3.84 -5.04
N ILE A 32 0.73 -3.22 -6.21
CA ILE A 32 1.12 -3.82 -7.48
C ILE A 32 2.24 -2.99 -8.08
N PHE A 33 3.46 -3.51 -8.09
CA PHE A 33 4.59 -2.89 -8.76
C PHE A 33 4.68 -3.41 -10.19
N GLN A 34 4.08 -2.68 -11.12
CA GLN A 34 3.97 -3.04 -12.53
C GLN A 34 5.33 -2.95 -13.25
N SER A 35 6.18 -2.01 -12.82
CA SER A 35 7.50 -1.78 -13.39
C SER A 35 8.50 -1.32 -12.31
N ALA A 36 9.72 -0.96 -12.73
CA ALA A 36 10.72 -0.38 -11.84
C ALA A 36 10.39 1.06 -11.38
N SER A 37 9.44 1.73 -12.04
CA SER A 37 9.11 3.15 -11.78
C SER A 37 7.62 3.42 -11.55
N THR A 38 6.73 2.46 -11.80
CA THR A 38 5.28 2.64 -11.63
C THR A 38 4.68 1.59 -10.72
N ASN A 39 3.76 2.01 -9.86
CA ASN A 39 2.96 1.12 -9.04
C ASN A 39 1.49 1.52 -9.02
N GLU A 40 0.68 0.57 -8.56
CA GLU A 40 -0.74 0.71 -8.36
C GLU A 40 -1.08 0.25 -6.94
N VAL A 41 -2.00 0.95 -6.30
CA VAL A 41 -2.69 0.45 -5.11
C VAL A 41 -4.15 0.27 -5.44
N PHE A 42 -4.69 -0.88 -5.07
CA PHE A 42 -6.09 -1.23 -5.23
C PHE A 42 -6.61 -1.84 -3.94
N TYR A 43 -7.72 -1.34 -3.42
CA TYR A 43 -8.39 -1.96 -2.30
C TYR A 43 -9.91 -1.86 -2.34
N TYR A 44 -10.56 -2.81 -1.70
CA TYR A 44 -12.00 -2.84 -1.44
C TYR A 44 -12.28 -3.63 -0.16
N ARG A 45 -13.51 -3.54 0.34
CA ARG A 45 -13.98 -4.36 1.46
C ARG A 45 -15.10 -5.27 1.00
N GLU A 46 -15.03 -6.55 1.37
CA GLU A 46 -16.15 -7.48 1.16
C GLU A 46 -17.40 -6.96 1.87
N GLY A 47 -18.55 -7.01 1.19
CA GLY A 47 -19.81 -6.47 1.71
C GLY A 47 -20.02 -4.96 1.55
N GLU A 48 -18.99 -4.19 1.16
CA GLU A 48 -19.13 -2.77 0.79
C GLU A 48 -19.20 -2.59 -0.73
N ARG A 49 -19.91 -1.55 -1.18
CA ARG A 49 -19.99 -1.23 -2.61
C ARG A 49 -18.84 -0.31 -3.00
N GLY A 50 -18.11 -0.70 -4.03
CA GLY A 50 -17.07 0.10 -4.66
C GLY A 50 -15.65 -0.33 -4.27
N PHE A 51 -14.67 0.43 -4.73
CA PHE A 51 -13.25 0.19 -4.51
C PHE A 51 -12.51 1.52 -4.52
N CYS A 52 -11.24 1.50 -4.11
CA CYS A 52 -10.30 2.60 -4.27
C CYS A 52 -9.08 2.10 -5.04
N ARG A 53 -8.67 2.87 -6.06
CA ARG A 53 -7.57 2.55 -6.95
C ARG A 53 -6.81 3.81 -7.33
N ARG A 54 -5.48 3.72 -7.33
CA ARG A 54 -4.59 4.80 -7.75
C ARG A 54 -3.30 4.26 -8.36
N TRP A 55 -2.71 5.07 -9.24
CA TRP A 55 -1.41 4.83 -9.84
C TRP A 55 -0.43 5.90 -9.38
N ALA A 56 0.81 5.48 -9.18
CA ALA A 56 1.88 6.36 -8.74
C ALA A 56 3.18 6.05 -9.48
N ASP A 57 3.92 7.11 -9.81
CA ASP A 57 5.34 6.99 -10.07
C ASP A 57 6.05 6.76 -8.74
N TYR A 58 7.07 5.91 -8.73
CA TYR A 58 7.84 5.63 -7.52
C TYR A 58 9.33 5.43 -7.80
N ARG A 59 10.11 5.62 -6.74
CA ARG A 59 11.52 5.27 -6.68
C ARG A 59 11.90 4.81 -5.28
N ILE A 60 13.04 4.15 -5.19
CA ILE A 60 13.60 3.64 -3.93
C ILE A 60 14.84 4.45 -3.59
N GLU A 61 14.86 5.04 -2.39
CA GLU A 61 16.00 5.78 -1.86
C GLU A 61 16.19 5.45 -0.38
N ASN A 62 17.36 4.94 0.02
CA ASN A 62 17.73 4.71 1.43
C ASN A 62 16.67 3.94 2.26
N ASN A 63 16.09 2.85 1.72
CA ASN A 63 14.99 2.07 2.33
C ASN A 63 13.67 2.84 2.48
N PHE A 64 13.45 3.87 1.67
CA PHE A 64 12.15 4.51 1.50
C PHE A 64 11.62 4.24 0.10
N ILE A 65 10.31 4.02 0.00
CA ILE A 65 9.56 4.17 -1.24
C ILE A 65 9.08 5.62 -1.27
N ILE A 66 9.55 6.36 -2.27
CA ILE A 66 9.05 7.72 -2.55
C ILE A 66 8.10 7.60 -3.71
N GLN A 67 6.88 8.08 -3.55
CA GLN A 67 5.80 7.93 -4.53
C GLN A 67 5.13 9.27 -4.82
N GLU A 68 4.71 9.48 -6.06
CA GLU A 68 3.84 10.58 -6.46
C GLU A 68 2.59 9.99 -7.13
N VAL A 69 1.41 10.30 -6.60
CA VAL A 69 0.15 9.83 -7.17
C VAL A 69 -0.12 10.58 -8.48
N ILE A 70 -0.08 9.88 -9.61
CA ILE A 70 -0.26 10.48 -10.94
C ILE A 70 -1.70 10.36 -11.44
N GLU A 71 -2.44 9.35 -10.98
CA GLU A 71 -3.80 9.07 -11.44
C GLU A 71 -4.60 8.34 -10.35
N VAL A 72 -5.92 8.58 -10.34
CA VAL A 72 -6.90 7.86 -9.53
C VAL A 72 -8.03 7.37 -10.42
N ASP A 73 -8.58 6.19 -10.15
CA ASP A 73 -9.64 5.64 -10.99
C ASP A 73 -10.92 6.51 -10.88
N PRO A 74 -11.54 6.94 -12.00
CA PRO A 74 -12.74 7.77 -11.98
C PRO A 74 -13.95 7.05 -11.35
N ASN A 75 -13.90 5.72 -11.21
CA ASN A 75 -14.94 4.92 -10.58
C ASN A 75 -14.66 4.62 -9.10
N ASN A 76 -13.65 5.26 -8.50
CA ASN A 76 -13.39 5.17 -7.08
C ASN A 76 -14.65 5.49 -6.27
N ALA A 77 -14.87 4.75 -5.19
CA ALA A 77 -15.92 5.04 -4.25
C ALA A 77 -15.76 6.47 -3.69
N SER A 78 -16.88 7.13 -3.39
CA SER A 78 -16.87 8.55 -2.99
C SER A 78 -16.07 8.83 -1.71
N ASN A 79 -15.86 7.81 -0.87
CA ASN A 79 -15.07 7.90 0.35
C ASN A 79 -13.56 7.77 0.13
N CYS A 80 -13.09 7.33 -1.05
CA CYS A 80 -11.65 7.17 -1.32
C CYS A 80 -10.90 8.50 -1.17
N GLY A 81 -11.50 9.63 -1.55
CA GLY A 81 -10.85 10.95 -1.46
C GLY A 81 -10.53 11.43 -0.04
N ALA A 82 -11.06 10.78 1.01
CA ALA A 82 -10.65 11.05 2.38
C ALA A 82 -9.21 10.57 2.67
N ASP A 83 -8.73 9.57 1.92
CA ASP A 83 -7.37 9.06 1.98
C ASP A 83 -6.43 9.99 1.20
N LEU A 84 -5.34 10.41 1.84
CA LEU A 84 -4.33 11.25 1.19
C LEU A 84 -3.61 10.50 0.06
N ASP A 85 -3.44 9.18 0.18
CA ASP A 85 -2.82 8.34 -0.86
C ASP A 85 -3.73 8.13 -2.08
N MET A 86 -4.95 8.68 -2.05
CA MET A 86 -5.94 8.65 -3.13
C MET A 86 -6.17 10.05 -3.73
N ARG A 87 -5.15 10.92 -3.69
CA ARG A 87 -5.20 12.28 -4.27
C ARG A 87 -4.03 12.51 -5.21
N VAL A 88 -4.34 12.90 -6.45
CA VAL A 88 -3.33 13.21 -7.47
C VAL A 88 -2.41 14.34 -6.99
N GLY A 89 -1.11 14.20 -7.26
CA GLY A 89 -0.05 15.13 -6.89
C GLY A 89 0.46 14.98 -5.46
N ILE A 90 -0.12 14.07 -4.65
CA ILE A 90 0.44 13.78 -3.32
C ILE A 90 1.73 13.00 -3.46
N ILE A 91 2.76 13.49 -2.77
CA ILE A 91 4.05 12.82 -2.64
C ILE A 91 4.13 12.20 -1.25
N SER A 92 4.38 10.90 -1.19
CA SER A 92 4.63 10.17 0.05
C SER A 92 6.07 9.64 0.09
N LYS A 93 6.61 9.54 1.30
CA LYS A 93 7.91 8.93 1.56
C LYS A 93 7.73 7.94 2.71
N THR A 94 7.74 6.66 2.37
CA THR A 94 7.33 5.60 3.29
C THR A 94 8.48 4.63 3.52
N PRO A 95 8.95 4.42 4.76
CA PRO A 95 9.95 3.41 5.04
C PRO A 95 9.42 2.03 4.67
N PHE A 96 10.29 1.19 4.12
CA PHE A 96 9.94 -0.19 3.80
C PHE A 96 11.10 -1.15 4.04
N GLU A 97 10.75 -2.42 4.13
CA GLU A 97 11.70 -3.52 4.27
C GLU A 97 11.21 -4.72 3.44
N LEU A 98 12.14 -5.39 2.75
CA LEU A 98 11.90 -6.70 2.16
C LEU A 98 12.62 -7.74 3.01
N LYS A 99 11.87 -8.63 3.65
CA LYS A 99 12.42 -9.61 4.58
C LYS A 99 11.65 -10.92 4.51
N ASP A 100 12.36 -12.03 4.43
CA ASP A 100 11.78 -13.39 4.43
C ASP A 100 10.68 -13.58 3.35
N GLY A 101 10.86 -12.95 2.19
CA GLY A 101 9.89 -12.99 1.08
C GLY A 101 8.66 -12.10 1.26
N LYS A 102 8.61 -11.28 2.32
CA LYS A 102 7.53 -10.34 2.63
C LYS A 102 7.92 -8.91 2.30
N PHE A 103 6.91 -8.11 1.96
CA PHE A 103 7.01 -6.67 1.84
C PHE A 103 6.41 -6.02 3.08
N LEU A 104 7.22 -5.24 3.78
CA LEU A 104 6.87 -4.56 5.02
C LEU A 104 6.85 -3.05 4.77
N LEU A 105 5.76 -2.38 5.12
CA LEU A 105 5.57 -0.95 4.90
C LEU A 105 5.24 -0.24 6.21
N ASP A 106 6.03 0.77 6.60
CA ASP A 106 5.84 1.52 7.83
C ASP A 106 4.94 2.74 7.60
N LEU A 107 3.77 2.76 8.23
CA LEU A 107 2.78 3.81 8.10
C LEU A 107 2.63 4.58 9.42
N PRO A 108 2.43 5.91 9.35
CA PRO A 108 2.12 6.71 10.54
C PRO A 108 0.72 6.37 11.05
N LEU A 109 0.58 6.21 12.37
CA LEU A 109 -0.67 6.00 13.07
C LEU A 109 -0.70 6.90 14.34
N GLY A 110 -1.09 8.17 14.16
CA GLY A 110 -1.03 9.17 15.23
C GLY A 110 0.41 9.48 15.62
N GLU A 111 0.73 9.38 16.91
CA GLU A 111 2.11 9.50 17.43
C GLU A 111 2.91 8.19 17.32
N GLU A 112 2.24 7.09 16.96
CA GLU A 112 2.85 5.77 16.81
C GLU A 112 2.98 5.37 15.34
N GLY A 113 3.64 4.24 15.10
CA GLY A 113 3.73 3.61 13.77
C GLY A 113 2.99 2.28 13.74
N ILE A 114 2.46 1.94 12.58
CA ILE A 114 1.98 0.59 12.27
C ILE A 114 2.72 0.08 11.05
N ARG A 115 3.14 -1.19 11.09
CA ARG A 115 3.82 -1.83 9.96
C ARG A 115 2.86 -2.78 9.27
N TYR A 116 2.61 -2.57 7.99
CA TYR A 116 1.79 -3.47 7.19
C TYR A 116 2.68 -4.58 6.63
N ILE A 117 2.18 -5.82 6.67
CA ILE A 117 2.82 -6.99 6.10
C ILE A 117 2.06 -7.39 4.84
N PHE A 118 2.82 -7.58 3.76
CA PHE A 118 2.30 -8.09 2.50
C PHE A 118 3.03 -9.36 2.07
N ASP A 119 2.26 -10.33 1.58
CA ASP A 119 2.76 -11.53 0.93
C ASP A 119 2.70 -11.37 -0.59
N ARG A 120 3.67 -11.95 -1.29
CA ARG A 120 3.70 -11.96 -2.75
C ARG A 120 2.62 -12.90 -3.28
N GLU A 121 1.78 -12.41 -4.18
CA GLU A 121 0.85 -13.25 -4.95
C GLU A 121 1.69 -14.10 -5.94
N LEU A 122 1.50 -15.42 -5.90
CA LEU A 122 2.22 -16.39 -6.73
C LEU A 122 1.68 -16.44 -8.16
#